data_AF-A0A537A7S3-F1
#
_entry.id   AF-A0A537A7S3-F1
#
_cell.length_a   1.000
_cell.length_b   1.000
_cell.length_c   1.000
_cell.angle_alpha   90.00
_cell.angle_beta   90.00
_cell.angle_gamma   90.00
#
_symmetry.space_group_name_H-M   'P 1'
#
loop_
_entity.id
_entity.type
_entity.pdbx_description
1 polymer ?
#
loop_
_entity_poly.entity_id
_entity_poly.type
_entity_poly.pdbx_seq_one_letter_code
_entity_poly.pdbx_strand_id
1 'polypeptide(L)'
;MLQQIAMEVADLDTLKRIRKYLVEQKAPKVTAIKHEGPGNDYTFDFDDPEGNRLQFFCEIDQIGWDGKSRPKEQWKRFTVED
;
A
#
# COMPACT_ATOMS: atom_id res chain seq x y z
N MET A 1 6.09 20.06 3.40
CA MET A 1 5.91 18.90 4.29
C MET A 1 5.73 17.68 3.42
N LEU A 2 6.59 16.68 3.55
CA LEU A 2 6.45 15.43 2.79
C LEU A 2 5.40 14.57 3.48
N GLN A 3 4.44 14.04 2.73
CA GLN A 3 3.33 13.28 3.30
C GLN A 3 3.73 11.81 3.51
N GLN A 4 4.29 11.14 2.49
CA GLN A 4 4.84 9.78 2.58
C GLN A 4 5.78 9.46 1.42
N ILE A 5 6.57 8.39 1.56
CA ILE A 5 7.31 7.72 0.48
C ILE A 5 6.74 6.32 0.30
N ALA A 6 6.39 5.97 -0.93
CA ALA A 6 5.80 4.67 -1.28
C ALA A 6 6.78 3.82 -2.10
N MET A 7 6.85 2.53 -1.80
CA MET A 7 7.71 1.55 -2.48
C MET A 7 6.88 0.37 -2.98
N GLU A 8 7.04 0.04 -4.26
CA GLU A 8 6.38 -1.10 -4.87
C GLU A 8 7.08 -2.42 -4.47
N VAL A 9 6.29 -3.45 -4.22
CA VAL A 9 6.75 -4.83 -4.04
C VAL A 9 6.08 -5.76 -5.05
N ALA A 10 6.62 -6.96 -5.20
CA ALA A 10 6.23 -7.87 -6.27
C ALA A 10 4.75 -8.26 -6.27
N ASP A 11 4.18 -8.56 -5.09
CA ASP A 11 2.83 -9.13 -4.96
C ASP A 11 2.25 -8.96 -3.54
N LEU A 12 0.95 -9.29 -3.39
CA LEU A 12 0.22 -9.22 -2.12
C LEU A 12 0.79 -10.16 -1.05
N ASP A 13 1.32 -11.32 -1.45
CA ASP A 13 1.97 -12.25 -0.51
C ASP A 13 3.24 -11.62 0.08
N THR A 14 4.00 -10.88 -0.71
CA THR A 14 5.16 -10.12 -0.27
C THR A 14 4.75 -9.01 0.69
N LEU A 15 3.67 -8.27 0.39
CA LEU A 15 3.11 -7.29 1.34
C LEU A 15 2.76 -7.92 2.68
N LYS A 16 2.04 -9.05 2.68
CA LYS A 16 1.66 -9.78 3.90
C LYS A 16 2.88 -10.20 4.72
N ARG A 17 3.91 -10.75 4.08
CA ARG A 17 5.17 -11.14 4.75
C ARG A 17 5.88 -9.95 5.39
N ILE A 18 6.03 -8.84 4.66
CA ILE A 18 6.69 -7.63 5.17
C ILE A 18 5.91 -7.04 6.34
N ARG A 19 4.59 -6.92 6.21
CA ARG A 19 3.74 -6.41 7.29
C ARG A 19 3.86 -7.26 8.55
N LYS A 20 3.76 -8.59 8.41
CA LYS A 20 3.93 -9.53 9.53
C LYS A 20 5.28 -9.32 10.23
N TYR A 21 6.37 -9.24 9.46
CA TYR A 21 7.69 -8.96 9.99
C TYR A 21 7.74 -7.64 10.76
N LEU A 22 7.21 -6.54 10.19
CA LEU A 22 7.20 -5.24 10.85
C LEU A 22 6.39 -5.21 12.15
N VAL A 23 5.26 -5.93 12.20
CA VAL A 23 4.47 -6.11 13.43
C VAL A 23 5.28 -6.88 14.48
N GLU A 24 5.95 -7.97 14.10
CA GLU A 24 6.82 -8.74 15.00
C GLU A 24 8.00 -7.90 15.53
N GLN A 25 8.56 -7.01 14.70
CA GLN A 25 9.60 -6.05 15.10
C GLN A 25 9.06 -4.84 15.88
N LYS A 26 7.74 -4.74 16.10
CA LYS A 26 7.07 -3.61 16.76
C LYS A 26 7.36 -2.27 16.08
N ALA A 27 7.40 -2.27 14.75
CA ALA A 27 7.52 -1.04 13.99
C ALA A 27 6.36 -0.08 14.33
N PRO A 28 6.60 1.24 14.38
CA PRO A 28 5.56 2.19 14.76
C PRO A 28 4.42 2.28 13.72
N LYS A 29 3.18 2.35 14.22
CA LYS A 29 1.95 2.65 13.45
C LYS A 29 1.74 1.82 12.17
N VAL A 30 2.10 0.53 12.21
CA VAL A 30 1.79 -0.41 11.11
C VAL A 30 0.27 -0.56 10.97
N THR A 31 -0.28 -0.18 9.81
CA THR A 31 -1.71 -0.28 9.52
C THR A 31 -2.09 -1.65 8.96
N ALA A 32 -3.38 -1.96 8.87
CA ALA A 32 -3.86 -3.15 8.15
C ALA A 32 -3.62 -3.00 6.63
N ILE A 33 -3.48 -4.12 5.92
CA ILE A 33 -3.44 -4.10 4.45
C ILE A 33 -4.83 -3.72 3.95
N LYS A 34 -4.88 -2.75 3.05
CA LYS A 34 -6.10 -2.27 2.40
C LYS A 34 -5.93 -2.34 0.89
N HIS A 35 -7.05 -2.51 0.21
CA HIS A 35 -7.17 -2.27 -1.21
C HIS A 35 -7.75 -0.86 -1.42
N GLU A 36 -7.05 -0.02 -2.17
CA GLU A 36 -7.42 1.38 -2.37
C GLU A 36 -8.34 1.58 -3.58
N GLY A 37 -9.03 2.71 -3.61
CA GLY A 37 -9.91 3.05 -4.75
C GLY A 37 -9.11 3.55 -5.96
N PRO A 38 -8.45 4.71 -5.87
CA PRO A 38 -7.55 5.21 -6.91
C PRO A 38 -6.25 4.40 -6.85
N GLY A 39 -5.71 4.02 -8.01
CA GLY A 39 -4.58 3.10 -8.07
C GLY A 39 -4.98 1.63 -8.00
N ASN A 40 -6.09 1.31 -7.34
CA ASN A 40 -6.65 -0.05 -7.23
C ASN A 40 -5.60 -1.07 -6.71
N ASP A 41 -4.63 -0.59 -5.94
CA ASP A 41 -3.52 -1.32 -5.37
C ASP A 41 -3.85 -1.89 -3.99
N TYR A 42 -3.04 -2.86 -3.56
CA TYR A 42 -2.97 -3.27 -2.17
C TYR A 42 -1.84 -2.52 -1.48
N THR A 43 -2.07 -2.06 -0.25
CA THR A 43 -1.08 -1.27 0.48
C THR A 43 -1.25 -1.30 1.99
N PHE A 44 -0.17 -1.03 2.72
CA PHE A 44 -0.19 -0.66 4.13
C PHE A 44 0.88 0.40 4.43
N ASP A 45 0.70 1.11 5.54
CA ASP A 45 1.54 2.22 5.98
C ASP A 45 2.22 1.88 7.32
N PHE A 46 3.37 2.48 7.57
CA PHE A 46 4.07 2.47 8.86
C PHE A 46 4.91 3.74 9.02
N ASP A 47 5.38 4.04 10.23
CA ASP A 47 6.40 5.08 10.42
C ASP A 47 7.77 4.42 10.62
N ASP A 48 8.83 5.03 10.09
CA ASP A 48 10.20 4.68 10.44
C ASP A 48 10.57 5.21 11.85
N PRO A 49 11.75 4.83 12.40
CA PRO A 49 12.18 5.29 13.72
C PRO A 49 12.30 6.82 13.85
N GLU A 50 12.57 7.52 12.76
CA GLU A 50 12.67 8.97 12.67
C GLU A 50 11.29 9.66 12.54
N GLY A 51 10.21 8.89 12.41
CA GLY A 51 8.84 9.39 12.31
C GLY A 51 8.39 9.74 10.89
N ASN A 52 9.14 9.34 9.85
CA ASN A 52 8.72 9.49 8.47
C ASN A 52 7.68 8.42 8.11
N ARG A 53 6.63 8.82 7.40
CA ARG A 53 5.59 7.91 6.91
C ARG A 53 6.09 7.18 5.67
N LEU A 54 6.11 5.86 5.74
CA LEU A 54 6.45 4.97 4.63
C LEU A 54 5.25 4.09 4.27
N GLN A 55 5.17 3.71 2.99
CA GLN A 55 4.12 2.89 2.44
C GLN A 55 4.73 1.78 1.57
N PHE A 56 4.26 0.55 1.72
CA PHE A 56 4.48 -0.51 0.73
C PHE A 56 3.20 -0.74 -0.05
N PHE A 57 3.30 -0.95 -1.35
CA PHE A 57 2.16 -1.27 -2.20
C PHE A 57 2.49 -2.31 -3.28
N CYS A 58 1.49 -2.92 -3.88
CA CYS A 58 1.62 -3.76 -5.07
C CYS A 58 0.38 -3.66 -5.97
N GLU A 59 0.53 -4.05 -7.23
CA GLU A 59 -0.56 -4.15 -8.21
C GLU A 59 -1.26 -2.81 -8.50
N ILE A 60 -0.53 -1.70 -8.44
CA ILE A 60 -1.08 -0.41 -8.84
C ILE A 60 -1.39 -0.40 -10.34
N ASP A 61 -2.59 0.06 -10.69
CA ASP A 61 -3.04 0.23 -12.06
C ASP A 61 -2.04 1.06 -12.85
N GLN A 62 -1.61 0.53 -13.99
CA GLN A 62 -0.72 1.23 -14.90
C GLN A 62 -1.53 2.05 -15.91
N ILE A 63 -1.15 3.32 -16.08
CA ILE A 63 -1.77 4.19 -17.08
C ILE A 63 -1.01 4.06 -18.41
N GLY A 64 -1.72 3.63 -19.45
CA GLY A 64 -1.17 3.55 -20.80
C GLY A 64 -1.08 4.90 -21.50
N TRP A 65 -0.64 4.88 -22.77
CA TRP A 65 -0.47 6.09 -23.59
C TRP A 65 -1.77 6.86 -23.88
N ASP A 66 -2.93 6.24 -23.69
CA ASP A 66 -4.23 6.89 -23.83
C ASP A 66 -4.62 7.74 -22.61
N GLY A 67 -3.82 7.70 -21.54
CA GLY A 67 -3.99 8.51 -20.33
C GLY A 67 -5.20 8.14 -19.50
N LYS A 68 -5.85 7.00 -19.75
CA LYS A 68 -7.07 6.61 -19.06
C LYS A 68 -6.76 5.81 -17.80
N SER A 69 -7.17 6.35 -16.66
CA SER A 69 -7.21 5.62 -15.39
C SER A 69 -8.50 4.79 -15.28
N ARG A 70 -8.52 3.83 -14.35
CA ARG A 70 -9.71 3.05 -14.01
C ARG A 70 -10.90 3.97 -13.66
N PRO A 71 -12.07 3.78 -14.29
CA PRO A 71 -13.27 4.55 -13.96
C PRO A 71 -13.64 4.44 -12.49
N LYS A 72 -14.15 5.53 -11.91
CA LYS A 72 -14.46 5.63 -10.48
C LYS A 72 -15.48 4.59 -10.02
N GLU A 73 -16.40 4.21 -10.90
CA GLU A 73 -17.45 3.22 -10.67
C GLU A 73 -16.87 1.81 -10.46
N GLN A 74 -15.62 1.57 -10.87
CA GLN A 74 -14.92 0.29 -10.69
C GLN A 74 -14.03 0.25 -9.46
N TRP A 75 -13.88 1.36 -8.73
CA TRP A 75 -13.02 1.41 -7.55
C TRP A 75 -13.58 0.53 -6.43
N LYS A 76 -12.71 -0.30 -5.85
CA LYS A 76 -13.04 -1.14 -4.71
C LYS A 76 -12.25 -0.69 -3.49
N ARG A 77 -12.90 -0.61 -2.33
CA ARG A 77 -12.24 -0.32 -1.05
C ARG A 77 -12.60 -1.38 -0.05
N PHE A 78 -11.60 -2.06 0.48
CA PHE A 78 -11.76 -3.10 1.49
C PHE A 78 -10.44 -3.33 2.22
N THR A 79 -10.50 -3.97 3.37
CA THR A 79 -9.33 -4.41 4.14
C THR A 79 -9.07 -5.88 3.84
N VAL A 80 -7.79 -6.26 3.86
CA VAL A 80 -7.34 -7.65 3.67
C VAL A 80 -6.85 -8.19 5.01
N GLU A 81 -7.30 -9.39 5.36
CA GLU A 81 -6.77 -10.15 6.50
C GLU A 81 -5.39 -10.74 6.15
N ASP A 82 -4.53 -10.84 7.15
CA ASP A 82 -3.17 -11.39 7.03
C ASP A 82 -3.16 -12.83 6.54
#